data_AF-A0A959HXK0-F1
#
_entry.id   AF-A0A959HXK0-F1
#
_cell.length_a   1.000
_cell.length_b   1.000
_cell.length_c   1.000
_cell.angle_alpha   90.00
_cell.angle_beta   90.00
_cell.angle_gamma   90.00
#
_symmetry.space_group_name_H-M   'P 1'
#
loop_
_entity.id
_entity.type
_entity.pdbx_description
1 polymer ?
#
loop_
_entity_poly.entity_id
_entity_poly.type
_entity_poly.pdbx_seq_one_letter_code
_entity_poly.pdbx_strand_id
1 'polypeptide(L)'
;MRLYIFLPTLLLCFCCSRPGLSNPPEELGKVAWQRDFGQGLERASLEDKPVFLLFQEVPGCATCRNYGNEVLSHPLIVEAIETLFVPVAIFNNKGGKDAEVLRYYNEPSWNNPVVRIVDYDRLDVVPRVSGNYSQLAVVQAMVFALERRGRAVPAYLQLLYEELLARQQGVETTTLSMYCFWTGEKALGQLDGVIATEAGFMDG
;
A
#
# COMPACT_ATOMS: atom_id res chain seq x y z
N MET A 1 -5.62 28.55 58.51
CA MET A 1 -6.76 27.81 57.92
C MET A 1 -6.74 28.08 56.41
N ARG A 2 -6.13 27.20 55.61
CA ARG A 2 -6.03 27.34 54.15
C ARG A 2 -7.14 26.49 53.51
N LEU A 3 -8.10 27.15 52.90
CA LEU A 3 -9.24 26.53 52.23
C LEU A 3 -8.82 26.14 50.81
N TYR A 4 -8.71 24.84 50.54
CA TYR A 4 -8.46 24.33 49.19
C TYR A 4 -9.81 24.15 48.47
N ILE A 5 -10.04 24.97 47.44
CA ILE A 5 -11.17 24.82 46.52
C ILE A 5 -10.76 23.81 45.45
N PHE A 6 -11.32 22.60 45.52
CA PHE A 6 -11.23 21.59 44.46
C PHE A 6 -12.24 21.94 43.36
N LEU A 7 -11.75 22.36 42.20
CA LEU A 7 -12.55 22.57 40.99
C LEU A 7 -12.55 21.26 40.18
N PRO A 8 -13.70 20.65 39.86
CA PRO A 8 -13.71 19.42 39.08
C PRO A 8 -13.50 19.77 37.60
N THR A 9 -12.40 19.28 37.03
CA THR A 9 -12.12 19.37 35.60
C THR A 9 -13.08 18.43 34.85
N LEU A 10 -14.09 19.00 34.20
CA LEU A 10 -15.02 18.28 33.33
C LEU A 10 -14.27 17.78 32.09
N LEU A 11 -13.93 16.49 32.06
CA LEU A 11 -13.30 15.84 30.91
C LEU A 11 -14.35 15.66 29.81
N LEU A 12 -14.43 16.62 28.88
CA LEU A 12 -15.22 16.49 27.65
C LEU A 12 -14.53 15.47 26.73
N CYS A 13 -14.98 14.22 26.84
CA CYS A 13 -14.64 13.16 25.90
C CYS A 13 -15.31 13.48 24.56
N PHE A 14 -14.55 14.11 23.65
CA PHE A 14 -14.94 14.24 22.25
C PHE A 14 -14.97 12.83 21.63
N CYS A 15 -16.13 12.18 21.70
CA CYS A 15 -16.42 11.00 20.91
C CYS A 15 -16.55 11.48 19.46
N CYS A 16 -15.44 11.44 18.71
CA CYS A 16 -15.43 11.73 17.29
C CYS A 16 -16.31 10.68 16.61
N SER A 17 -17.56 11.04 16.29
CA SER A 17 -18.48 10.18 15.58
C SER A 17 -17.87 9.85 14.22
N ARG A 18 -17.46 8.58 14.00
CA ARG A 18 -17.13 8.09 12.67
C ARG A 18 -18.40 8.16 11.83
N PRO A 19 -18.46 8.93 10.74
CA PRO A 19 -19.60 8.88 9.83
C PRO A 19 -19.76 7.45 9.30
N GLY A 20 -21.03 7.05 9.14
CA GLY A 20 -21.46 5.66 8.90
C GLY A 20 -20.79 4.98 7.70
N LEU A 21 -20.60 3.66 7.86
CA LEU A 21 -20.01 2.74 6.90
C LEU A 21 -20.82 2.68 5.58
N SER A 22 -20.51 3.57 4.63
CA SER A 22 -20.52 3.15 3.23
C SER A 22 -19.27 2.30 3.01
N ASN A 23 -19.42 1.12 2.41
CA ASN A 23 -18.24 0.36 1.97
C ASN A 23 -17.38 1.26 1.08
N PRO A 24 -16.04 1.27 1.25
CA PRO A 24 -15.18 1.99 0.32
C PRO A 24 -15.43 1.46 -1.10
N PRO A 25 -15.33 2.33 -2.13
CA PRO A 25 -15.43 1.90 -3.51
C PRO A 25 -14.46 0.74 -3.80
N GLU A 26 -14.93 -0.27 -4.51
CA GLU A 26 -14.18 -1.50 -4.82
C GLU A 26 -12.84 -1.20 -5.50
N GLU A 27 -12.80 -0.15 -6.32
CA GLU A 27 -11.61 0.35 -7.02
C GLU A 27 -10.47 0.74 -6.08
N LEU A 28 -10.80 1.15 -4.85
CA LEU A 28 -9.82 1.58 -3.85
C LEU A 28 -9.24 0.42 -3.03
N GLY A 29 -9.77 -0.79 -3.19
CA GLY A 29 -9.36 -1.94 -2.41
C GLY A 29 -9.58 -1.75 -0.91
N LYS A 30 -8.62 -2.19 -0.09
CA LYS A 30 -8.73 -2.20 1.37
C LYS A 30 -7.89 -1.12 2.07
N VAL A 31 -7.17 -0.28 1.31
CA VAL A 31 -6.37 0.82 1.86
C VAL A 31 -7.27 1.94 2.39
N ALA A 32 -6.91 2.49 3.54
CA ALA A 32 -7.54 3.65 4.16
C ALA A 32 -7.07 4.96 3.50
N TRP A 33 -7.67 5.30 2.37
CA TRP A 33 -7.32 6.50 1.60
C TRP A 33 -7.83 7.80 2.24
N GLN A 34 -6.97 8.81 2.29
CA GLN A 34 -7.44 10.20 2.41
C GLN A 34 -7.76 10.78 1.03
N ARG A 35 -8.64 11.78 1.01
CA ARG A 35 -9.19 12.38 -0.23
C ARG A 35 -8.72 13.82 -0.46
N ASP A 36 -7.98 14.40 0.48
CA ASP A 36 -7.41 15.74 0.36
C ASP A 36 -5.88 15.66 0.23
N PHE A 37 -5.36 16.05 -0.92
CA PHE A 37 -3.93 16.01 -1.19
C PHE A 37 -3.13 17.00 -0.34
N GLY A 38 -3.69 18.17 -0.03
CA GLY A 38 -3.02 19.18 0.81
C GLY A 38 -2.81 18.66 2.22
N GLN A 39 -3.86 18.11 2.83
CA GLN A 39 -3.76 17.45 4.15
C GLN A 39 -2.80 16.25 4.10
N GLY A 40 -2.77 15.53 2.98
CA GLY A 40 -1.81 14.45 2.77
C GLY A 40 -0.35 14.91 2.78
N LEU A 41 -0.05 16.04 2.14
CA LEU A 41 1.30 16.61 2.15
C LEU A 41 1.70 17.14 3.53
N GLU A 42 0.77 17.79 4.24
CA GLU A 42 1.00 18.24 5.62
C GLU A 42 1.33 17.04 6.52
N ARG A 43 0.54 15.97 6.44
CA ARG A 43 0.77 14.73 7.19
C ARG A 43 2.09 14.06 6.80
N ALA A 44 2.41 14.03 5.51
CA ALA A 44 3.68 13.50 4.99
C ALA A 44 4.88 14.24 5.55
N SER A 45 4.82 15.56 5.62
CA SER A 45 5.86 16.39 6.24
C SER A 45 6.00 16.11 7.74
N LEU A 46 4.88 15.98 8.47
CA LEU A 46 4.87 15.71 9.90
C LEU A 46 5.39 14.31 10.27
N GLU A 47 5.07 13.30 9.46
CA GLU A 47 5.47 11.90 9.68
C GLU A 47 6.81 11.54 8.98
N ASP A 48 7.41 12.49 8.25
CA ASP A 48 8.56 12.29 7.35
C ASP A 48 8.37 11.15 6.34
N LYS A 49 7.12 10.87 5.95
CA LYS A 49 6.76 9.78 5.02
C LYS A 49 6.48 10.32 3.63
N PRO A 50 6.92 9.62 2.57
CA PRO A 50 6.45 9.92 1.22
C PRO A 50 4.93 9.65 1.10
N VAL A 51 4.28 10.34 0.17
CA VAL A 51 2.87 10.15 -0.17
C VAL A 51 2.76 9.06 -1.23
N PHE A 52 1.93 8.06 -0.96
CA PHE A 52 1.48 7.11 -1.99
C PHE A 52 0.22 7.71 -2.63
N LEU A 53 0.37 8.25 -3.84
CA LEU A 53 -0.65 9.01 -4.55
C LEU A 53 -1.26 8.17 -5.67
N LEU A 54 -2.50 7.74 -5.47
CA LEU A 54 -3.28 6.96 -6.42
C LEU A 54 -4.20 7.87 -7.24
N PHE A 55 -4.09 7.82 -8.56
CA PHE A 55 -5.06 8.40 -9.49
C PHE A 55 -5.93 7.29 -10.06
N GLN A 56 -7.23 7.35 -9.80
CA GLN A 56 -8.13 6.26 -10.20
C GLN A 56 -9.53 6.76 -10.55
N GLU A 57 -10.17 6.11 -11.50
CA GLU A 57 -11.57 6.35 -11.83
C GLU A 57 -12.46 5.74 -10.74
N VAL A 58 -13.39 6.52 -10.18
CA VAL A 58 -14.35 6.03 -9.17
C VAL A 58 -15.76 6.60 -9.41
N PRO A 59 -16.79 5.75 -9.63
CA PRO A 59 -16.67 4.34 -10.00
C PRO A 59 -15.87 4.19 -11.30
N GLY A 60 -15.14 3.09 -11.46
CA GLY A 60 -14.20 2.88 -12.55
C GLY A 60 -14.48 1.62 -13.38
N CYS A 61 -13.74 1.48 -14.49
CA CYS A 61 -13.83 0.32 -15.36
C CYS A 61 -13.27 -0.97 -14.73
N ALA A 62 -13.33 -2.09 -15.46
CA ALA A 62 -12.81 -3.38 -15.00
C ALA A 62 -11.35 -3.32 -14.53
N THR A 63 -10.49 -2.55 -15.22
CA THR A 63 -9.10 -2.37 -14.81
C THR A 63 -8.97 -1.72 -13.42
N CYS A 64 -9.80 -0.71 -13.12
CA CYS A 64 -9.81 -0.06 -11.81
C CYS A 64 -10.30 -1.02 -10.71
N ARG A 65 -11.37 -1.76 -10.95
CA ARG A 65 -11.89 -2.73 -9.99
C ARG A 65 -10.92 -3.88 -9.73
N ASN A 66 -10.33 -4.45 -10.79
CA ASN A 66 -9.35 -5.52 -10.66
C ASN A 66 -8.11 -5.04 -9.90
N TYR A 67 -7.63 -3.83 -10.19
CA TYR A 67 -6.51 -3.25 -9.46
C TYR A 67 -6.83 -3.06 -7.96
N GLY A 68 -8.03 -2.59 -7.64
CA GLY A 68 -8.56 -2.51 -6.28
C GLY A 68 -8.57 -3.87 -5.57
N ASN A 69 -9.09 -4.89 -6.23
CA ASN A 69 -9.29 -6.23 -5.68
C ASN A 69 -8.01 -7.07 -5.59
N GLU A 70 -7.12 -6.98 -6.57
CA GLU A 70 -5.97 -7.88 -6.70
C GLU A 70 -4.69 -7.25 -6.15
N VAL A 71 -4.55 -5.92 -6.20
CA VAL A 71 -3.35 -5.21 -5.77
C VAL A 71 -3.59 -4.44 -4.49
N LEU A 72 -4.56 -3.51 -4.49
CA LEU A 72 -4.84 -2.63 -3.36
C LEU A 72 -5.61 -3.31 -2.21
N SER A 73 -5.86 -4.62 -2.33
CA SER A 73 -6.45 -5.46 -1.29
C SER A 73 -5.50 -6.57 -0.79
N HIS A 74 -4.30 -6.67 -1.36
CA HIS A 74 -3.29 -7.63 -0.89
C HIS A 74 -2.79 -7.21 0.51
N PRO A 75 -2.88 -8.07 1.55
CA PRO A 75 -2.65 -7.66 2.94
C PRO A 75 -1.30 -6.96 3.19
N LEU A 76 -0.21 -7.50 2.64
CA LEU A 76 1.12 -6.92 2.81
C LEU A 76 1.31 -5.60 2.03
N ILE A 77 0.58 -5.42 0.92
CA ILE A 77 0.62 -4.15 0.16
C ILE A 77 -0.17 -3.09 0.91
N VAL A 78 -1.34 -3.45 1.46
CA VAL A 78 -2.14 -2.56 2.30
C VAL A 78 -1.34 -2.11 3.52
N GLU A 79 -0.72 -3.05 4.23
CA GLU A 79 0.13 -2.73 5.39
C GLU A 79 1.27 -1.79 4.99
N ALA A 80 2.01 -2.09 3.91
CA ALA A 80 3.10 -1.25 3.45
C ALA A 80 2.63 0.17 3.13
N ILE A 81 1.53 0.32 2.37
CA ILE A 81 0.97 1.62 1.99
C ILE A 81 0.58 2.43 3.23
N GLU A 82 -0.09 1.82 4.21
CA GLU A 82 -0.62 2.54 5.37
C GLU A 82 0.44 2.84 6.44
N THR A 83 1.46 2.00 6.55
CA THR A 83 2.48 2.14 7.60
C THR A 83 3.70 2.93 7.14
N LEU A 84 4.11 2.78 5.88
CA LEU A 84 5.36 3.36 5.34
C LEU A 84 5.11 4.63 4.53
N PHE A 85 3.89 4.85 4.05
CA PHE A 85 3.50 5.99 3.24
C PHE A 85 2.30 6.72 3.83
N VAL A 86 2.00 7.87 3.26
CA VAL A 86 0.74 8.59 3.47
C VAL A 86 -0.19 8.33 2.28
N PRO A 87 -1.25 7.51 2.41
CA PRO A 87 -2.12 7.14 1.28
C PRO A 87 -3.08 8.27 0.88
N VAL A 88 -2.96 8.78 -0.35
CA VAL A 88 -3.88 9.73 -0.95
C VAL A 88 -4.48 9.14 -2.22
N ALA A 89 -5.80 9.14 -2.33
CA ALA A 89 -6.47 8.88 -3.60
C ALA A 89 -6.86 10.21 -4.26
N ILE A 90 -6.86 10.24 -5.58
CA ILE A 90 -7.36 11.30 -6.46
C ILE A 90 -8.31 10.65 -7.45
N PHE A 91 -9.56 11.12 -7.51
CA PHE A 91 -10.51 10.57 -8.47
C PHE A 91 -10.33 11.25 -9.82
N ASN A 92 -9.79 10.51 -10.79
CA ASN A 92 -9.37 11.10 -12.05
C ASN A 92 -10.53 11.42 -13.01
N ASN A 93 -11.77 11.13 -12.61
CA ASN A 93 -13.01 11.44 -13.31
C ASN A 93 -13.87 12.49 -12.58
N LYS A 94 -13.32 13.19 -11.58
CA LYS A 94 -14.00 14.24 -10.82
C LYS A 94 -13.32 15.60 -11.00
N GLY A 95 -14.13 16.65 -10.89
CA GLY A 95 -13.67 18.04 -10.90
C GLY A 95 -13.14 18.50 -9.54
N GLY A 96 -13.02 19.82 -9.37
CA GLY A 96 -12.60 20.43 -8.10
C GLY A 96 -11.15 20.12 -7.74
N LYS A 97 -10.89 19.87 -6.45
CA LYS A 97 -9.54 19.61 -5.91
C LYS A 97 -8.82 18.47 -6.62
N ASP A 98 -9.53 17.39 -6.99
CA ASP A 98 -8.92 16.27 -7.72
C ASP A 98 -8.37 16.72 -9.09
N ALA A 99 -9.14 17.53 -9.82
CA ALA A 99 -8.73 18.06 -11.12
C ALA A 99 -7.56 19.06 -11.03
N GLU A 100 -7.41 19.76 -9.90
CA GLU A 100 -6.23 20.60 -9.65
C GLU A 100 -4.96 19.75 -9.52
N VAL A 101 -5.04 18.61 -8.83
CA VAL A 101 -3.90 17.68 -8.68
C VAL A 101 -3.57 17.00 -10.01
N LEU A 102 -4.59 16.57 -10.78
CA LEU A 102 -4.38 16.06 -12.14
C LEU A 102 -3.63 17.06 -13.02
N ARG A 103 -4.04 18.34 -12.98
CA ARG A 103 -3.40 19.40 -13.77
C ARG A 103 -1.96 19.64 -13.34
N TYR A 104 -1.69 19.60 -12.03
CA TYR A 104 -0.32 19.76 -11.50
C TYR A 104 0.63 18.67 -12.03
N TYR A 105 0.21 17.41 -11.98
CA TYR A 105 1.02 16.28 -12.44
C TYR A 105 0.90 15.99 -13.95
N ASN A 106 0.09 16.76 -14.68
CA ASN A 106 -0.28 16.52 -16.07
C ASN A 106 -0.80 15.09 -16.30
N GLU A 107 -1.62 14.59 -15.37
CA GLU A 107 -2.25 13.28 -15.48
C GLU A 107 -3.58 13.37 -16.24
N PRO A 108 -3.88 12.42 -17.14
CA PRO A 108 -5.13 12.43 -17.90
C PRO A 108 -6.32 12.09 -17.02
N SER A 109 -7.47 12.70 -17.33
CA SER A 109 -8.76 12.29 -16.76
C SER A 109 -9.30 11.04 -17.44
N TRP A 110 -10.15 10.28 -16.74
CA TRP A 110 -10.81 9.07 -17.26
C TRP A 110 -9.81 8.04 -17.82
N ASN A 111 -8.73 7.81 -17.06
CA ASN A 111 -7.68 6.87 -17.43
C ASN A 111 -7.61 5.71 -16.43
N ASN A 112 -6.89 4.66 -16.83
CA ASN A 112 -6.53 3.55 -15.95
C ASN A 112 -5.73 4.02 -14.71
N PRO A 113 -5.63 3.18 -13.67
CA PRO A 113 -4.92 3.51 -12.45
C PRO A 113 -3.49 3.98 -12.70
N VAL A 114 -3.10 5.06 -12.02
CA VAL A 114 -1.72 5.55 -11.99
C VAL A 114 -1.30 5.72 -10.54
N VAL A 115 -0.12 5.21 -10.20
CA VAL A 115 0.50 5.45 -8.89
C VAL A 115 1.70 6.36 -9.06
N ARG A 116 1.77 7.37 -8.20
CA ARG A 116 2.95 8.21 -8.00
C ARG A 116 3.35 8.10 -6.53
N ILE A 117 4.65 8.01 -6.27
CA ILE A 117 5.17 8.15 -4.91
C ILE A 117 5.96 9.45 -4.87
N VAL A 118 5.45 10.40 -4.09
CA VAL A 118 5.94 11.79 -4.07
C VAL A 118 6.40 12.18 -2.69
N ASP A 119 7.31 13.14 -2.60
CA ASP A 119 7.67 13.76 -1.32
C ASP A 119 6.67 14.87 -0.92
N TYR A 120 6.89 15.48 0.24
CA TYR A 120 6.06 16.57 0.74
C TYR A 120 6.19 17.86 -0.11
N ASP A 121 7.21 17.96 -0.97
CA ASP A 121 7.41 19.04 -1.95
C ASP A 121 6.72 18.73 -3.30
N ARG A 122 5.93 17.65 -3.37
CA ARG A 122 5.17 17.19 -4.54
C ARG A 122 6.04 16.70 -5.70
N LEU A 123 7.27 16.32 -5.43
CA LEU A 123 8.20 15.79 -6.42
C LEU A 123 8.17 14.26 -6.41
N ASP A 124 8.19 13.64 -7.59
CA ASP A 124 8.26 12.19 -7.71
C ASP A 124 9.58 11.67 -7.13
N VAL A 125 9.49 10.76 -6.16
CA VAL A 125 10.65 10.06 -5.58
C VAL A 125 11.13 8.96 -6.54
N VAL A 126 10.19 8.31 -7.22
CA VAL A 126 10.42 7.25 -8.22
C VAL A 126 9.59 7.50 -9.47
N PRO A 127 9.95 6.92 -10.63
CA PRO A 127 9.13 7.02 -11.83
C PRO A 127 7.69 6.56 -11.57
N ARG A 128 6.73 7.27 -12.16
CA ARG A 128 5.31 6.92 -12.07
C ARG A 128 5.04 5.49 -12.54
N VAL A 129 4.13 4.79 -11.88
CA VAL A 129 3.67 3.45 -12.27
C VAL A 129 2.38 3.60 -13.09
N SER A 130 2.47 3.28 -14.38
CA SER A 130 1.35 3.34 -15.32
C SER A 130 1.50 2.25 -16.38
N GLY A 131 0.40 1.63 -16.81
CA GLY A 131 0.42 0.57 -17.83
C GLY A 131 0.91 -0.81 -17.34
N ASN A 132 1.41 -0.90 -16.11
CA ASN A 132 1.71 -2.16 -15.42
C ASN A 132 0.93 -2.18 -14.10
N TYR A 133 -0.14 -2.97 -14.06
CA TYR A 133 -1.08 -3.06 -12.93
C TYR A 133 -0.82 -4.29 -12.05
N SER A 134 0.41 -4.83 -12.08
CA SER A 134 0.80 -5.97 -11.25
C SER A 134 1.13 -5.55 -9.82
N GLN A 135 1.03 -6.49 -8.88
CA GLN A 135 1.55 -6.32 -7.52
C GLN A 135 3.05 -5.98 -7.54
N LEU A 136 3.84 -6.63 -8.40
CA LEU A 136 5.29 -6.42 -8.51
C LEU A 136 5.62 -4.95 -8.82
N ALA A 137 4.92 -4.33 -9.78
CA ALA A 137 5.19 -2.96 -10.16
C ALA A 137 4.99 -1.97 -8.99
N VAL A 138 3.95 -2.20 -8.19
CA VAL A 138 3.64 -1.37 -7.01
C VAL A 138 4.66 -1.61 -5.89
N VAL A 139 4.93 -2.87 -5.58
CA VAL A 139 5.87 -3.26 -4.54
C VAL A 139 7.28 -2.76 -4.87
N GLN A 140 7.73 -2.91 -6.10
CA GLN A 140 9.02 -2.39 -6.56
C GLN A 140 9.11 -0.86 -6.41
N ALA A 141 8.05 -0.13 -6.77
CA ALA A 141 8.00 1.32 -6.60
C ALA A 141 8.10 1.71 -5.12
N MET A 142 7.41 0.99 -4.23
CA MET A 142 7.49 1.23 -2.78
C MET A 142 8.92 0.99 -2.24
N VAL A 143 9.54 -0.14 -2.59
CA VAL A 143 10.91 -0.48 -2.18
C VAL A 143 11.88 0.60 -2.63
N PHE A 144 11.88 0.94 -3.93
CA PHE A 144 12.78 1.94 -4.48
C PHE A 144 12.55 3.34 -3.90
N ALA A 145 11.30 3.70 -3.58
CA ALA A 145 11.01 4.98 -2.96
C ALA A 145 11.58 5.08 -1.53
N LEU A 146 11.49 3.99 -0.76
CA LEU A 146 12.07 3.92 0.58
C LEU A 146 13.60 4.00 0.52
N GLU A 147 14.24 3.23 -0.37
CA GLU A 147 15.69 3.25 -0.58
C GLU A 147 16.20 4.63 -0.97
N ARG A 148 15.55 5.30 -1.93
CA ARG A 148 15.91 6.66 -2.36
C ARG A 148 15.76 7.72 -1.27
N ARG A 149 14.86 7.49 -0.31
CA ARG A 149 14.68 8.33 0.88
C ARG A 149 15.57 7.91 2.04
N GLY A 150 16.47 6.93 1.86
CA GLY A 150 17.31 6.40 2.92
C GLY A 150 16.54 5.73 4.06
N ARG A 151 15.31 5.29 3.80
CA ARG A 151 14.44 4.62 4.77
C ARG A 151 14.64 3.11 4.69
N ALA A 152 14.61 2.45 5.85
CA ALA A 152 14.68 1.00 5.90
C ALA A 152 13.44 0.38 5.23
N VAL A 153 13.69 -0.57 4.33
CA VAL A 153 12.64 -1.43 3.75
C VAL A 153 12.37 -2.55 4.76
N PRO A 154 11.15 -2.71 5.27
CA PRO A 154 10.83 -3.83 6.17
C PRO A 154 11.07 -5.18 5.49
N ALA A 155 11.57 -6.15 6.25
CA ALA A 155 11.93 -7.47 5.72
C ALA A 155 10.76 -8.16 4.98
N TYR A 156 9.53 -8.04 5.48
CA TYR A 156 8.36 -8.64 4.82
C TYR A 156 8.11 -8.05 3.42
N LEU A 157 8.36 -6.74 3.25
CA LEU A 157 8.12 -6.07 1.97
C LEU A 157 9.21 -6.44 0.97
N GLN A 158 10.44 -6.57 1.45
CA GLN A 158 11.56 -7.08 0.66
C GLN A 158 11.32 -8.52 0.20
N LEU A 159 10.86 -9.40 1.09
CA LEU A 159 10.51 -10.79 0.74
C LEU A 159 9.36 -10.85 -0.27
N LEU A 160 8.33 -10.02 -0.11
CA LEU A 160 7.24 -9.92 -1.08
C LEU A 160 7.76 -9.46 -2.46
N TYR A 161 8.66 -8.48 -2.49
CA TYR A 161 9.29 -8.03 -3.73
C TYR A 161 10.05 -9.17 -4.42
N GLU A 162 10.88 -9.89 -3.68
CA GLU A 162 11.67 -11.02 -4.18
C GLU A 162 10.79 -12.16 -4.69
N GLU A 163 9.74 -12.52 -3.95
CA GLU A 163 8.78 -13.56 -4.37
C GLU A 163 8.09 -13.19 -5.68
N LEU A 164 7.55 -11.96 -5.78
CA LEU A 164 6.86 -11.48 -6.96
C LEU A 164 7.80 -11.40 -8.17
N LEU A 165 9.06 -11.00 -7.96
CA LEU A 165 10.08 -10.94 -8.99
C LEU A 165 10.44 -12.34 -9.49
N ALA A 166 10.66 -13.29 -8.58
CA ALA A 166 10.96 -14.68 -8.91
C ALA A 166 9.82 -15.31 -9.74
N ARG A 167 8.56 -15.12 -9.32
CA ARG A 167 7.39 -15.59 -10.07
C ARG A 167 7.31 -14.99 -11.47
N GLN A 168 7.65 -13.72 -11.65
CA GLN A 168 7.70 -13.09 -12.97
C GLN A 168 8.83 -13.64 -13.85
N GLN A 169 9.98 -13.97 -13.26
CA GLN A 169 11.13 -14.53 -13.98
C GLN A 169 10.96 -16.02 -14.31
N GLY A 170 10.09 -16.72 -13.59
CA GLY A 170 9.82 -18.14 -13.74
C GLY A 170 10.33 -18.93 -12.53
N VAL A 171 9.53 -19.89 -12.09
CA VAL A 171 9.83 -20.76 -10.94
C VAL A 171 9.60 -22.21 -11.33
N GLU A 172 10.37 -23.10 -10.71
CA GLU A 172 10.19 -24.56 -10.84
C GLU A 172 9.72 -25.15 -9.51
N THR A 173 9.00 -26.26 -9.58
CA THR A 173 8.50 -26.98 -8.40
C THR A 173 9.06 -28.39 -8.37
N THR A 174 9.49 -28.84 -7.20
CA THR A 174 9.92 -30.22 -6.98
C THR A 174 9.33 -30.77 -5.68
N THR A 175 9.08 -32.07 -5.65
CA THR A 175 8.53 -32.77 -4.49
C THR A 175 9.60 -33.67 -3.90
N LEU A 176 9.86 -33.51 -2.60
CA LEU A 176 10.89 -34.26 -1.89
C LEU A 176 10.23 -35.11 -0.80
N SER A 177 10.65 -36.37 -0.70
CA SER A 177 10.22 -37.24 0.40
C SER A 177 11.01 -36.91 1.67
N MET A 178 10.31 -36.84 2.81
CA MET A 178 10.88 -36.49 4.10
C MET A 178 10.16 -37.21 5.23
N TYR A 179 10.91 -37.60 6.26
CA TYR A 179 10.36 -38.31 7.42
C TYR A 179 9.48 -37.41 8.30
N CYS A 180 9.86 -36.13 8.45
CA CYS A 180 9.11 -35.11 9.16
C CYS A 180 9.02 -33.87 8.30
N PHE A 181 7.80 -33.51 7.90
CA PHE A 181 7.55 -32.38 7.02
C PHE A 181 8.00 -31.05 7.64
N TRP A 182 7.79 -30.80 8.94
CA TRP A 182 8.25 -29.58 9.60
C TRP A 182 9.77 -29.40 9.56
N THR A 183 10.52 -30.48 9.79
CA THR A 183 11.98 -30.46 9.70
C THR A 183 12.42 -30.21 8.26
N GLY A 184 11.72 -30.82 7.31
CA GLY A 184 11.95 -30.62 5.88
C GLY A 184 11.70 -29.18 5.45
N GLU A 185 10.53 -28.62 5.73
CA GLU A 185 10.19 -27.23 5.40
C GLU A 185 11.18 -26.24 6.01
N LYS A 186 11.55 -26.43 7.29
CA LYS A 186 12.57 -25.60 7.92
C LYS A 186 13.91 -25.66 7.19
N ALA A 187 14.35 -26.85 6.79
CA ALA A 187 15.64 -27.02 6.11
C ALA A 187 15.60 -26.52 4.66
N LEU A 188 14.52 -26.81 3.93
CA LEU A 188 14.34 -26.45 2.52
C LEU A 188 14.07 -24.96 2.34
N GLY A 189 13.25 -24.35 3.20
CA GLY A 189 12.94 -22.92 3.14
C GLY A 189 14.13 -22.02 3.49
N GLN A 190 15.23 -22.58 4.00
CA GLN A 190 16.49 -21.87 4.23
C GLN A 190 17.44 -21.91 3.02
N LEU A 191 17.12 -22.68 1.99
CA LEU A 191 17.97 -22.80 0.81
C LEU A 191 17.84 -21.56 -0.07
N ASP A 192 18.98 -21.06 -0.55
CA ASP A 192 19.01 -19.96 -1.50
C ASP A 192 18.19 -20.29 -2.75
N GLY A 193 17.28 -19.39 -3.12
CA GLY A 193 16.38 -19.55 -4.26
C GLY A 193 15.05 -20.26 -3.95
N VAL A 194 14.85 -20.77 -2.73
CA VAL A 194 13.54 -21.29 -2.31
C VAL A 194 12.65 -20.13 -1.84
N ILE A 195 11.57 -19.87 -2.57
CA ILE A 195 10.62 -18.80 -2.26
C ILE A 195 9.40 -19.28 -1.46
N ALA A 196 9.13 -20.58 -1.45
CA ALA A 196 8.02 -21.20 -0.73
C ALA A 196 8.28 -22.68 -0.50
N THR A 197 7.74 -23.21 0.60
CA THR A 197 7.60 -24.64 0.86
C THR A 197 6.14 -24.96 1.17
N GLU A 198 5.72 -26.17 0.86
CA GLU A 198 4.41 -26.68 1.24
C GLU A 198 4.54 -28.13 1.69
N ALA A 199 4.07 -28.42 2.90
CA ALA A 199 3.96 -29.79 3.39
C ALA A 199 2.73 -30.49 2.80
N GLY A 200 2.91 -31.75 2.38
CA GLY A 200 1.82 -32.57 1.85
C GLY A 200 2.17 -34.06 1.82
N PHE A 201 1.20 -34.88 1.42
CA PHE A 201 1.40 -36.30 1.17
C PHE A 201 1.83 -36.52 -0.29
N MET A 202 2.83 -37.37 -0.49
CA MET A 202 3.19 -37.85 -1.82
C MET A 202 2.17 -38.92 -2.23
N ASP A 203 1.59 -38.77 -3.43
CA ASP A 203 0.61 -39.69 -4.04
C ASP A 203 -0.81 -39.71 -3.44
N GLY A 204 -1.16 -38.73 -2.59
CA GLY A 204 -2.51 -38.58 -2.00
C GLY A 204 -2.70 -39.33 -0.69
#